data_AF-A0A9E2Q585-F1
#
_entry.id   AF-A0A9E2Q585-F1
#
_cell.length_a   1.000
_cell.length_b   1.000
_cell.length_c   1.000
_cell.angle_alpha   90.00
_cell.angle_beta   90.00
_cell.angle_gamma   90.00
#
_symmetry.space_group_name_H-M   'P 1'
#
loop_
_entity.id
_entity.type
_entity.pdbx_description
1 polymer ?
#
loop_
_entity_poly.entity_id
_entity_poly.type
_entity_poly.pdbx_seq_one_letter_code
_entity_poly.pdbx_strand_id
1 'polypeptide(L)' 'MYGWIWRHLPGPTPVRVAIAVALVAAVVAACFAWVYPALAPLMPFNNTTVGE' A
#
# COMPACT_ATOMS: atom_id res chain seq x y z
N MET A 1 16.81 -10.94 -17.05
CA MET A 1 16.21 -9.69 -16.52
C MET A 1 14.73 -9.76 -16.09
N TYR A 2 14.03 -10.92 -16.15
CA TYR A 2 12.80 -11.16 -15.33
C TYR A 2 12.94 -12.36 -14.37
N GLY A 3 14.07 -13.06 -14.43
CA GLY A 3 14.26 -14.32 -13.72
C GLY A 3 14.47 -14.21 -12.21
N TRP A 4 14.86 -13.05 -11.67
CA TRP A 4 15.17 -12.95 -10.23
C TRP A 4 13.90 -12.96 -9.37
N ILE A 5 12.87 -12.20 -9.76
CA ILE A 5 11.55 -12.19 -9.08
C ILE A 5 10.83 -13.54 -9.26
N TRP A 6 10.96 -14.16 -10.44
CA TRP A 6 10.46 -15.52 -10.74
C TRP A 6 11.32 -16.64 -10.13
N ARG A 7 12.24 -16.35 -9.22
CA ARG A 7 13.05 -17.39 -8.57
C ARG A 7 13.00 -17.32 -7.05
N HIS A 8 12.50 -16.23 -6.48
CA HIS A 8 12.26 -16.09 -5.04
C HIS A 8 10.82 -16.40 -4.60
N LEU A 9 9.83 -16.27 -5.47
CA LEU A 9 8.45 -16.62 -5.06
C LEU A 9 8.25 -18.15 -5.17
N PRO A 10 7.94 -18.86 -4.08
CA PRO A 10 7.61 -20.29 -4.15
C PRO A 10 6.25 -20.48 -4.83
N GLY A 11 6.13 -21.52 -5.67
CA GLY A 11 4.86 -21.94 -6.25
C GLY A 11 4.63 -21.57 -7.73
N PRO A 12 3.55 -22.12 -8.33
CA PRO A 12 3.21 -21.96 -9.74
C PRO A 12 2.82 -20.51 -10.09
N THR A 13 2.83 -20.17 -11.38
CA THR A 13 2.52 -18.84 -11.93
C THR A 13 1.36 -18.09 -11.23
N PRO A 14 0.16 -18.67 -10.96
CA PRO A 14 -0.93 -17.97 -10.29
C PRO A 14 -0.64 -17.62 -8.82
N VAL A 15 0.07 -18.49 -8.10
CA VAL A 15 0.43 -18.25 -6.69
C VAL A 15 1.37 -17.05 -6.58
N ARG A 16 2.28 -16.91 -7.55
CA ARG A 16 3.18 -15.75 -7.59
C ARG A 16 2.44 -14.43 -7.83
N VAL A 17 1.48 -14.45 -8.74
CA VAL A 17 0.61 -13.29 -9.01
C VAL A 17 -0.19 -12.95 -7.75
N ALA A 18 -0.76 -13.94 -7.07
CA ALA A 18 -1.50 -13.72 -5.83
C ALA A 18 -0.63 -13.09 -4.73
N ILE A 19 0.60 -13.57 -4.54
CA ILE A 19 1.55 -13.00 -3.57
C ILE A 19 1.92 -11.56 -3.95
N ALA A 20 2.20 -11.29 -5.23
CA ALA A 20 2.53 -9.93 -5.68
C ALA A 20 1.36 -8.96 -5.46
N VAL A 21 0.14 -9.38 -5.78
CA VAL A 21 -1.08 -8.60 -5.51
C VAL A 21 -1.26 -8.36 -4.01
N ALA A 22 -1.06 -9.39 -3.19
CA ALA A 22 -1.16 -9.27 -1.73
C ALA A 22 -0.12 -8.29 -1.17
N LEU A 23 1.11 -8.29 -1.68
CA LEU A 23 2.15 -7.33 -1.30
C LEU A 23 1.77 -5.90 -1.67
N VAL A 24 1.26 -5.68 -2.89
CA VAL A 24 0.78 -4.37 -3.31
C VAL A 24 -0.38 -3.91 -2.42
N ALA A 25 -1.35 -4.79 -2.16
CA ALA A 25 -2.47 -4.48 -1.27
C ALA A 25 -1.99 -4.14 0.16
N ALA A 26 -1.00 -4.87 0.68
CA ALA A 26 -0.40 -4.58 1.98
C ALA A 26 0.28 -3.21 2.03
N VAL A 27 1.01 -2.82 0.96
CA VAL A 27 1.61 -1.48 0.86
C VAL A 27 0.56 -0.38 0.80
N VAL A 28 -0.51 -0.59 0.01
CA VAL A 28 -1.63 0.36 -0.06
C VAL A 28 -2.30 0.49 1.31
N ALA A 29 -2.62 -0.63 1.95
CA ALA A 29 -3.18 -0.65 3.29
C ALA A 29 -2.27 0.06 4.30
N ALA A 30 -0.96 -0.15 4.22
CA ALA A 30 0.01 0.53 5.07
C ALA A 30 0.02 2.06 4.84
N CYS A 31 -0.07 2.50 3.59
CA CYS A 31 -0.21 3.92 3.27
C CYS A 31 -1.47 4.52 3.90
N PHE A 32 -2.62 3.86 3.81
CA PHE A 32 -3.86 4.37 4.39
C PHE A 32 -3.89 4.25 5.93
N ALA A 33 -3.35 3.18 6.50
CA ALA A 33 -3.39 2.92 7.94
C ALA A 33 -2.36 3.73 8.73
N TRP A 34 -1.20 4.05 8.14
CA TRP A 34 -0.10 4.74 8.84
C TRP A 34 0.34 6.05 8.17
N VAL A 35 0.48 6.09 6.85
CA VAL A 35 0.95 7.30 6.16
C VAL A 35 -0.12 8.38 6.18
N TYR A 36 -1.37 8.04 5.89
CA TYR A 36 -2.49 8.98 5.94
C TYR A 36 -2.66 9.64 7.32
N PRO A 37 -2.73 8.93 8.46
CA PRO A 37 -2.86 9.59 9.76
C PRO A 37 -1.65 10.45 10.13
N ALA A 38 -0.44 10.11 9.66
CA ALA A 38 0.74 10.96 9.84
C ALA A 38 0.68 12.24 8.97
N LEU A 39 0.10 12.15 7.76
CA LEU A 39 -0.06 13.28 6.85
C LEU A 39 -1.29 14.13 7.15
N ALA A 40 -2.35 13.55 7.72
CA ALA A 40 -3.57 14.22 8.10
C ALA A 40 -3.34 15.55 8.86
N PRO A 41 -2.55 15.63 9.93
CA PRO A 41 -2.35 16.90 10.64
C PRO A 41 -1.65 17.97 9.80
N LEU A 42 -0.94 17.59 8.72
CA LEU A 42 -0.25 18.52 7.82
C LEU A 42 -1.15 19.03 6.69
N MET A 43 -2.31 18.40 6.48
CA MET A 43 -3.22 18.77 5.39
C MET A 43 -3.98 20.06 5.73
N PRO A 44 -3.83 21.14 4.95
CA PRO A 44 -4.44 22.44 5.24
C PRO A 44 -5.97 22.43 5.16
N PHE A 45 -6.56 21.38 4.57
CA PHE A 45 -8.00 21.19 4.42
C PHE A 45 -8.68 20.51 5.62
N ASN A 46 -7.92 19.98 6.59
CA ASN A 46 -8.51 19.35 7.78
C ASN A 46 -9.02 20.37 8.82
N ASN A 47 -8.69 21.65 8.63
CA ASN A 47 -9.23 22.76 9.40
C ASN A 47 -10.51 23.30 8.75
N THR A 48 -11.50 22.44 8.47
CA THR A 48 -12.85 22.93 8.15
C THR A 48 -13.49 23.40 9.44
N THR A 49 -13.36 24.69 9.74
CA THR A 49 -14.19 25.39 10.72
C THR A 49 -15.64 25.33 10.24
N VAL A 50 -16.36 24.27 10.61
CA VAL A 50 -17.83 24.27 10.52
C VAL A 50 -18.33 25.14 11.69
N GLY A 51 -18.50 26.43 11.41
CA GLY A 51 -19.20 27.40 12.26
C GLY A 51 -18.34 28.09 13.34
N GLU A 52 -17.69 29.19 12.95
CA GLU A 52 -18.00 30.48 13.57
C GLU A 52 -18.78 31.31 12.55
#